data_AF-K2M1Q9-F1
#
_entry.id   AF-K2M1Q9-F1
#
_cell.length_a   1.000
_cell.length_b   1.000
_cell.length_c   1.000
_cell.angle_alpha   90.00
_cell.angle_beta   90.00
_cell.angle_gamma   90.00
#
_symmetry.space_group_name_H-M   'P 1'
#
loop_
_entity.id
_entity.type
_entity.pdbx_description
1 polymer ?
#
loop_
_entity_poly.entity_id
_entity_poly.type
_entity_poly.pdbx_seq_one_letter_code
_entity_poly.pdbx_strand_id
1 'polypeptide(L)'
;MLAGNYSRTASAGGEESGAVEWGLLLVKGNVSNEEKKGKRIQWNDTYAIPWNYNVKQQKNLTRLFGSGGSGVKMNDGTLVFPMEGTKKGKEGEAKEEGNTITVSLILYSSDARIWMLSKGMSDGGCSDPSVVEWGKDGKLIMMTACDDGRRRVYESGDKGDSWTEALGTLSRVWGNKQGEGVKHVGSGFITATIDGADNRSMMLVTLPVYVKKDVDGDNPKSELHLWLTDNTHIVDIGSISGEGDDAAASSLLYKRSTSGTGNKENKEELIALYEKKAEGENSLGMVSVSLTEQLERVKKVLATWQEVDKSVSQLCVSLLAQKGISTNTVCSADKITNGLVGFLSSNFSDNTWRDEYLGVDATVKSGAGAEKTSDGVTFRGAGAEWPVG
;
A
#
# COMPACT_ATOMS: atom_id res chain seq x y z
N MET A 1 17.41 3.32 11.06
CA MET A 1 16.53 4.51 10.91
C MET A 1 17.25 5.51 10.03
N LEU A 2 16.56 6.03 9.01
CA LEU A 2 17.05 7.10 8.15
C LEU A 2 16.29 8.38 8.52
N ALA A 3 17.00 9.50 8.71
CA ALA A 3 16.40 10.77 9.05
C ALA A 3 17.02 11.91 8.26
N GLY A 4 16.22 12.93 7.93
CA GLY A 4 16.73 14.20 7.43
C GLY A 4 17.36 15.00 8.58
N ASN A 5 18.48 15.65 8.30
CA ASN A 5 19.14 16.59 9.20
C ASN A 5 19.13 17.97 8.54
N TYR A 6 18.58 18.95 9.24
CA TYR A 6 18.45 20.32 8.76
C TYR A 6 19.13 21.25 9.76
N SER A 7 20.12 22.00 9.30
CA SER A 7 20.82 22.97 10.13
C SER A 7 20.86 24.32 9.44
N ARG A 8 20.81 25.38 10.25
CA ARG A 8 20.90 26.76 9.77
C ARG A 8 22.24 27.31 10.20
N THR A 9 23.07 27.70 9.23
CA THR A 9 24.29 28.46 9.54
C THR A 9 23.90 29.84 10.06
N ALA A 10 24.37 30.20 11.25
CA ALA A 10 24.23 31.57 11.74
C ALA A 10 25.03 32.50 10.81
N SER A 11 24.38 33.49 10.20
CA SER A 11 25.09 34.51 9.43
C SER A 11 25.90 35.36 10.40
N ALA A 12 27.23 35.27 10.32
CA ALA A 12 28.14 36.16 11.04
C ALA A 12 28.09 37.55 10.37
N GLY A 13 27.07 38.33 10.71
CA GLY A 13 26.94 39.73 10.30
C GLY A 13 25.60 40.05 9.66
N GLY A 14 24.57 40.32 10.47
CA GLY A 14 23.49 41.29 10.25
C GLY A 14 22.59 41.22 9.01
N GLU A 15 22.91 40.47 7.96
CA GLU A 15 22.14 40.35 6.73
C GLU A 15 21.71 38.89 6.50
N GLU A 16 20.62 38.78 5.73
CA GLU A 16 19.74 37.64 5.41
C GLU A 16 20.13 36.23 5.88
N SER A 17 19.11 35.49 6.31
CA SER A 17 19.23 34.09 6.74
C SER A 17 20.07 33.24 5.79
N GLY A 18 21.20 32.70 6.27
CA GLY A 18 22.04 31.77 5.49
C GLY A 18 21.24 30.56 4.97
N ALA A 19 21.71 29.98 3.87
CA ALA A 19 21.10 28.80 3.24
C ALA A 19 20.94 27.65 4.26
N VAL A 20 19.78 26.97 4.24
CA VAL A 20 19.55 25.78 5.08
C VAL A 20 20.39 24.63 4.52
N GLU A 21 21.38 24.20 5.28
CA GLU A 21 22.13 22.97 4.99
C GLU A 21 21.26 21.77 5.36
N TRP A 22 21.16 20.82 4.45
CA TRP A 22 20.40 19.59 4.64
C TRP A 22 21.26 18.35 4.34
N GLY A 23 21.00 17.26 5.05
CA GLY A 23 21.69 15.99 4.87
C GLY A 23 20.86 14.81 5.35
N LEU A 24 21.39 13.59 5.14
CA LEU A 24 20.78 12.34 5.58
C LEU A 24 21.64 11.70 6.68
N LEU A 25 20.98 11.27 7.76
CA LEU A 25 21.60 10.55 8.88
C LEU A 25 21.06 9.14 8.95
N LEU A 26 21.98 8.17 9.02
CA LEU A 26 21.66 6.78 9.34
C LEU A 26 21.96 6.52 10.81
N VAL A 27 20.98 5.98 11.53
CA VAL A 27 21.15 5.53 12.92
C VAL A 27 20.86 4.03 13.00
N LYS A 28 21.80 3.29 13.58
CA LYS A 28 21.66 1.85 13.82
C LYS A 28 21.25 1.61 15.26
N GLY A 29 20.10 0.97 15.46
CA GLY A 29 19.68 0.45 16.76
C GLY A 29 20.03 -1.03 16.89
N ASN A 30 20.52 -1.45 18.05
CA ASN A 30 20.68 -2.86 18.41
C ASN A 30 19.63 -3.23 19.47
N VAL A 31 18.83 -4.26 19.19
CA VAL A 31 17.77 -4.73 20.08
C VAL A 31 18.28 -5.92 20.89
N SER A 32 18.30 -5.79 22.21
CA SER A 32 18.64 -6.90 23.10
C SER A 32 17.38 -7.67 23.52
N ASN A 33 17.43 -8.99 23.38
CA ASN A 33 16.37 -9.92 23.79
C ASN A 33 16.75 -10.70 25.06
N GLU A 34 17.36 -10.03 26.05
CA GLU A 34 17.67 -10.66 27.33
C GLU A 34 16.41 -10.73 28.20
N GLU A 35 15.76 -11.91 28.25
CA GLU A 35 14.51 -12.15 29.01
C GLU A 35 14.61 -11.71 30.48
N LYS A 36 15.79 -11.82 31.10
CA LYS A 36 16.01 -11.49 32.52
C LYS A 36 16.27 -10.01 32.81
N LYS A 37 16.71 -9.22 31.82
CA LYS A 37 17.11 -7.80 32.01
C LYS A 37 16.17 -6.78 31.37
N GLY A 38 15.06 -7.26 30.81
CA GLY A 38 14.14 -6.47 29.99
C GLY A 38 14.71 -6.25 28.58
N LYS A 39 13.81 -6.15 27.60
CA LYS A 39 14.17 -5.83 26.21
C LYS A 39 14.66 -4.38 26.15
N ARG A 40 15.81 -4.14 25.53
CA ARG A 40 16.38 -2.78 25.40
C ARG A 40 16.76 -2.50 23.96
N ILE A 41 16.78 -1.21 23.61
CA ILE A 41 17.26 -0.73 22.32
C ILE A 41 18.43 0.20 22.58
N GLN A 42 19.60 -0.16 22.08
CA GLN A 42 20.78 0.69 22.10
C GLN A 42 20.91 1.36 20.74
N TRP A 43 20.79 2.68 20.69
CA TRP A 43 21.08 3.47 19.50
C TRP A 43 22.57 3.76 19.46
N ASN A 44 23.21 3.37 18.37
CA ASN A 44 24.60 3.69 18.10
C ASN A 44 24.72 5.10 17.48
N ASP A 45 25.96 5.53 17.27
CA ASP A 45 26.28 6.82 16.66
C ASP A 45 25.56 7.06 15.33
N THR A 46 25.34 8.33 15.02
CA THR A 46 24.82 8.78 13.73
C THR A 46 25.92 8.72 12.69
N TYR A 47 25.61 8.10 11.55
CA TYR A 47 26.52 8.06 10.41
C TYR A 47 25.97 8.98 9.32
N ALA A 48 26.78 9.95 8.90
CA ALA A 48 26.55 10.62 7.62
C ALA A 48 26.65 9.55 6.54
N ILE A 49 25.64 9.47 5.67
CA ILE A 49 25.61 8.43 4.65
C ILE A 49 26.51 8.85 3.48
N PRO A 50 27.61 8.13 3.20
CA PRO A 50 28.27 8.29 1.92
C PRO A 50 27.35 7.67 0.86
N TRP A 51 26.74 8.55 0.07
CA TRP A 51 25.83 8.18 -1.00
C TRP A 51 26.26 8.84 -2.30
N ASN A 52 26.35 8.04 -3.36
CA ASN A 52 26.91 8.49 -4.63
C ASN A 52 25.86 9.27 -5.44
N TYR A 53 26.00 10.60 -5.49
CA TYR A 53 25.22 11.52 -6.32
C TYR A 53 25.74 11.57 -7.78
N ASN A 54 26.04 10.42 -8.39
CA ASN A 54 26.82 10.37 -9.64
C ASN A 54 25.99 10.22 -10.93
N VAL A 55 24.66 10.37 -10.88
CA VAL A 55 23.80 10.22 -12.07
C VAL A 55 23.30 11.59 -12.54
N LYS A 56 23.42 11.87 -13.85
CA LYS A 56 23.00 13.15 -14.46
C LYS A 56 21.55 13.55 -14.15
N GLN A 57 20.63 12.58 -14.01
CA GLN A 57 19.24 12.83 -13.64
C GLN A 57 19.06 13.29 -12.19
N GLN A 58 19.92 12.83 -11.27
CA GLN A 58 19.89 13.23 -9.87
C GLN A 58 20.44 14.64 -9.66
N LYS A 59 21.30 15.14 -10.57
CA LYS A 59 21.82 16.52 -10.59
C LYS A 59 20.74 17.62 -10.63
N ASN A 60 19.51 17.25 -10.98
CA ASN A 60 18.38 18.16 -11.04
C ASN A 60 17.55 18.19 -9.74
N LEU A 61 17.85 17.31 -8.77
CA LEU A 61 17.19 17.30 -7.47
C LEU A 61 17.77 18.41 -6.58
N THR A 62 16.88 19.26 -6.05
CA THR A 62 17.20 20.37 -5.16
C THR A 62 17.16 20.00 -3.68
N ARG A 63 16.37 18.99 -3.30
CA ARG A 63 16.29 18.43 -1.94
C ARG A 63 16.04 16.94 -1.99
N LEU A 64 16.47 16.23 -0.94
CA LEU A 64 16.08 14.85 -0.70
C LEU A 64 15.92 14.56 0.80
N PHE A 65 14.87 13.82 1.14
CA PHE A 65 14.59 13.37 2.50
C PHE A 65 13.94 11.98 2.48
N GLY A 66 14.01 11.27 3.61
CA GLY A 66 13.24 10.04 3.78
C GLY A 66 11.76 10.38 3.93
N SER A 67 10.88 9.59 3.31
CA SER A 67 9.42 9.84 3.30
C SER A 67 8.69 9.46 4.60
N GLY A 68 9.42 8.94 5.59
CA GLY A 68 8.82 8.34 6.78
C GLY A 68 8.37 6.90 6.55
N GLY A 69 7.61 6.35 7.50
CA GLY A 69 7.14 4.96 7.44
C GLY A 69 8.25 3.91 7.58
N SER A 70 8.02 2.75 6.95
CA SER A 70 8.89 1.57 7.05
C SER A 70 9.69 1.37 5.76
N GLY A 71 10.99 1.11 5.90
CA GLY A 71 11.80 0.52 4.82
C GLY A 71 11.62 -0.99 4.73
N VAL A 72 12.11 -1.59 3.65
CA VAL A 72 12.05 -3.04 3.43
C VAL A 72 13.45 -3.65 3.40
N LYS A 73 13.59 -4.84 3.99
CA LYS A 73 14.72 -5.73 3.73
C LYS A 73 14.24 -6.76 2.71
N MET A 74 14.80 -6.71 1.51
CA MET A 74 14.47 -7.65 0.45
C MET A 74 15.00 -9.06 0.74
N ASN A 75 14.47 -10.06 0.04
CA ASN A 75 14.87 -11.46 0.15
C ASN A 75 16.37 -11.67 -0.16
N ASP A 76 16.95 -10.88 -1.07
CA ASP A 76 18.37 -10.90 -1.39
C ASP A 76 19.27 -10.21 -0.34
N GLY A 77 18.66 -9.68 0.72
CA GLY A 77 19.34 -8.97 1.81
C GLY A 77 19.47 -7.46 1.61
N THR A 78 19.09 -6.92 0.45
CA THR A 78 19.14 -5.48 0.16
C THR A 78 18.20 -4.71 1.10
N LEU A 79 18.71 -3.66 1.73
CA LEU A 79 17.92 -2.70 2.49
C LEU A 79 17.44 -1.59 1.56
N VAL A 80 16.18 -1.20 1.66
CA VAL A 80 15.56 -0.16 0.84
C VAL A 80 14.78 0.79 1.73
N PHE A 81 15.03 2.09 1.59
CA PHE A 81 14.25 3.15 2.19
C PHE A 81 13.49 3.92 1.10
N PRO A 82 12.19 4.20 1.31
CA PRO A 82 11.46 5.12 0.46
C PRO A 82 11.96 6.56 0.68
N MET A 83 12.11 7.30 -0.41
CA MET A 83 12.70 8.63 -0.43
C MET A 83 11.84 9.59 -1.23
N GLU A 84 11.87 10.85 -0.84
CA GLU A 84 11.24 11.93 -1.56
C GLU A 84 12.26 12.97 -1.96
N GLY A 85 12.14 13.47 -3.19
CA GLY A 85 12.98 14.53 -3.71
C GLY A 85 12.17 15.62 -4.39
N THR A 86 12.76 16.81 -4.48
CA THR A 86 12.21 17.91 -5.26
C THR A 86 13.12 18.22 -6.43
N LYS A 87 12.54 18.51 -7.60
CA LYS A 87 13.26 18.99 -8.79
C LYS A 87 12.63 20.26 -9.32
N LYS A 88 13.36 21.03 -10.14
CA LYS A 88 12.75 22.14 -10.87
C LYS A 88 11.71 21.62 -11.87
N GLY A 89 10.52 22.21 -11.85
CA GLY A 89 9.45 21.95 -12.79
C GLY A 89 9.70 22.58 -14.15
N LYS A 90 9.07 22.02 -15.18
CA LYS A 90 8.95 22.68 -16.48
C LYS A 90 7.86 23.75 -16.42
N GLU A 91 7.93 24.76 -17.29
CA GLU A 91 6.86 25.76 -17.43
C GLU A 91 5.51 25.05 -17.65
N GLY A 92 4.53 25.36 -16.79
CA GLY A 92 3.18 24.77 -16.82
C GLY A 92 2.95 23.54 -15.93
N GLU A 93 3.99 22.95 -15.33
CA GLU A 93 3.86 21.78 -14.43
C GLU A 93 3.93 22.14 -12.92
N ALA A 94 4.52 23.29 -12.56
CA ALA A 94 4.65 23.69 -11.17
C ALA A 94 3.49 24.54 -10.66
N LYS A 95 3.04 24.26 -9.43
CA LYS A 95 1.86 24.88 -8.81
C LYS A 95 2.18 25.89 -7.70
N GLU A 96 3.44 26.00 -7.25
CA GLU A 96 3.84 26.87 -6.13
C GLU A 96 5.07 27.75 -6.43
N GLU A 97 5.26 28.78 -5.59
CA GLU A 97 6.43 29.68 -5.61
C GLU A 97 7.74 28.90 -5.54
N GLY A 98 8.57 29.04 -6.58
CA GLY A 98 9.87 28.38 -6.69
C GLY A 98 9.99 27.36 -7.83
N ASN A 99 8.88 27.04 -8.53
CA ASN A 99 8.84 26.13 -9.67
C ASN A 99 9.46 24.76 -9.32
N THR A 100 9.06 24.15 -8.20
CA THR A 100 9.53 22.81 -7.78
C THR A 100 8.42 21.77 -7.86
N ILE A 101 8.80 20.54 -8.22
CA ILE A 101 7.92 19.37 -8.34
C ILE A 101 8.48 18.25 -7.48
N THR A 102 7.62 17.64 -6.68
CA THR A 102 7.96 16.48 -5.85
C THR A 102 7.99 15.19 -6.67
N VAL A 103 8.94 14.32 -6.36
CA VAL A 103 9.09 13.00 -6.96
C VAL A 103 9.47 11.99 -5.88
N SER A 104 9.01 10.76 -6.05
CA SER A 104 9.29 9.62 -5.18
C SER A 104 10.38 8.73 -5.77
N LEU A 105 11.25 8.24 -4.89
CA LEU A 105 12.52 7.55 -5.18
C LEU A 105 12.77 6.48 -4.10
N ILE A 106 13.87 5.75 -4.22
CA ILE A 106 14.38 4.88 -3.15
C ILE A 106 15.87 5.06 -2.91
N LEU A 107 16.30 4.84 -1.67
CA LEU A 107 17.70 4.71 -1.27
C LEU A 107 17.93 3.27 -0.83
N TYR A 108 18.90 2.58 -1.44
CA TYR A 108 19.13 1.17 -1.17
C TYR A 108 20.60 0.83 -0.92
N SER A 109 20.83 -0.27 -0.21
CA SER A 109 22.17 -0.78 0.09
C SER A 109 22.15 -2.27 0.38
N SER A 110 23.09 -3.01 -0.20
CA SER A 110 23.26 -4.45 0.07
C SER A 110 24.21 -4.74 1.24
N ASP A 111 25.01 -3.77 1.66
CA ASP A 111 26.02 -3.94 2.74
C ASP A 111 25.81 -3.00 3.94
N ALA A 112 24.80 -2.13 3.87
CA ALA A 112 24.51 -1.05 4.81
C ALA A 112 25.66 -0.05 5.02
N ARG A 113 26.66 -0.05 4.14
CA ARG A 113 27.84 0.84 4.17
C ARG A 113 27.79 1.85 3.04
N ILE A 114 27.57 1.38 1.81
CA ILE A 114 27.45 2.22 0.62
C ILE A 114 25.98 2.25 0.22
N TRP A 115 25.43 3.45 0.12
CA TRP A 115 24.04 3.65 -0.25
C TRP A 115 23.94 4.23 -1.66
N MET A 116 22.99 3.71 -2.43
CA MET A 116 22.71 4.10 -3.80
C MET A 116 21.32 4.72 -3.85
N LEU A 117 21.23 5.92 -4.43
CA LEU A 117 19.96 6.53 -4.79
C LEU A 117 19.52 5.96 -6.14
N SER A 118 18.25 5.61 -6.28
CA SER A 118 17.68 5.10 -7.52
C SER A 118 17.83 6.08 -8.69
N LYS A 119 17.97 5.56 -9.91
CA LYS A 119 18.08 6.40 -11.12
C LYS A 119 16.71 6.89 -11.57
N GLY A 120 15.75 5.98 -11.64
CA GLY A 120 14.35 6.25 -11.92
C GLY A 120 13.63 6.81 -10.71
N MET A 121 12.52 7.49 -10.99
CA MET A 121 11.64 8.14 -10.03
C MET A 121 10.18 8.04 -10.50
N SER A 122 9.24 8.37 -9.63
CA SER A 122 7.83 8.54 -10.00
C SER A 122 7.61 9.70 -10.98
N ASP A 123 6.39 9.80 -11.50
CA ASP A 123 5.91 11.04 -12.10
C ASP A 123 5.98 12.21 -11.11
N GLY A 124 5.96 13.42 -11.68
CA GLY A 124 5.95 14.66 -10.93
C GLY A 124 4.65 14.87 -10.14
N GLY A 125 4.78 15.45 -8.96
CA GLY A 125 3.66 15.69 -8.04
C GLY A 125 3.32 14.48 -7.20
N CYS A 126 4.19 13.47 -7.10
CA CYS A 126 3.98 12.27 -6.30
C CYS A 126 4.95 12.22 -5.10
N SER A 127 4.39 12.11 -3.90
CA SER A 127 5.06 12.17 -2.60
C SER A 127 4.66 10.99 -1.70
N ASP A 128 5.18 11.00 -0.48
CA ASP A 128 4.84 10.04 0.58
C ASP A 128 4.98 8.55 0.18
N PRO A 129 6.09 8.16 -0.48
CA PRO A 129 6.24 6.80 -0.96
C PRO A 129 6.26 5.78 0.17
N SER A 130 5.59 4.66 -0.07
CA SER A 130 5.66 3.43 0.73
C SER A 130 6.09 2.28 -0.18
N VAL A 131 6.98 1.41 0.31
CA VAL A 131 7.63 0.38 -0.52
C VAL A 131 7.54 -1.00 0.09
N VAL A 132 7.30 -2.00 -0.76
CA VAL A 132 7.32 -3.42 -0.41
C VAL A 132 8.02 -4.25 -1.50
N GLU A 133 8.46 -5.45 -1.15
CA GLU A 133 8.89 -6.46 -2.13
C GLU A 133 7.73 -7.40 -2.45
N TRP A 134 7.46 -7.63 -3.72
CA TRP A 134 6.36 -8.44 -4.23
C TRP A 134 6.80 -9.44 -5.30
N GLY A 135 6.12 -10.59 -5.31
CA GLY A 135 6.28 -11.63 -6.32
C GLY A 135 7.55 -12.46 -6.16
N LYS A 136 7.62 -13.57 -6.92
CA LYS A 136 8.77 -14.50 -6.89
C LYS A 136 10.05 -13.88 -7.46
N ASP A 137 9.91 -12.89 -8.33
CA ASP A 137 11.02 -12.19 -8.96
C ASP A 137 11.60 -11.07 -8.08
N GLY A 138 11.04 -10.86 -6.87
CA GLY A 138 11.52 -9.87 -5.92
C GLY A 138 11.38 -8.43 -6.42
N LYS A 139 10.28 -8.11 -7.12
CA LYS A 139 10.02 -6.77 -7.62
C LYS A 139 9.73 -5.83 -6.46
N LEU A 140 10.20 -4.58 -6.56
CA LEU A 140 9.76 -3.51 -5.67
C LEU A 140 8.44 -2.93 -6.18
N ILE A 141 7.51 -2.74 -5.24
CA ILE A 141 6.27 -2.00 -5.46
C ILE A 141 6.35 -0.72 -4.64
N MET A 142 6.17 0.42 -5.29
CA MET A 142 6.16 1.74 -4.64
C MET A 142 4.79 2.39 -4.84
N MET A 143 4.08 2.62 -3.74
CA MET A 143 2.83 3.38 -3.71
C MET A 143 3.12 4.82 -3.33
N THR A 144 2.56 5.78 -4.06
CA THR A 144 2.77 7.22 -3.88
C THR A 144 1.44 7.95 -3.85
N ALA A 145 1.34 9.05 -3.11
CA ALA A 145 0.21 9.98 -3.18
C ALA A 145 0.53 11.08 -4.18
N CYS A 146 -0.37 11.34 -5.14
CA CYS A 146 -0.10 12.28 -6.22
C CYS A 146 -1.11 13.43 -6.29
N ASP A 147 -0.63 14.56 -6.82
CA ASP A 147 -1.35 15.84 -6.99
C ASP A 147 -2.68 15.75 -7.76
N ASP A 148 -2.89 14.68 -8.53
CA ASP A 148 -4.15 14.41 -9.22
C ASP A 148 -5.20 13.73 -8.32
N GLY A 149 -4.90 13.62 -7.03
CA GLY A 149 -5.73 12.99 -6.00
C GLY A 149 -5.61 11.47 -5.97
N ARG A 150 -4.88 10.85 -6.91
CA ARG A 150 -4.79 9.39 -7.01
C ARG A 150 -3.52 8.88 -6.35
N ARG A 151 -3.60 7.67 -5.80
CA ARG A 151 -2.43 6.88 -5.45
C ARG A 151 -1.90 6.24 -6.71
N ARG A 152 -0.66 6.57 -7.10
CA ARG A 152 0.02 5.91 -8.20
C ARG A 152 0.96 4.85 -7.66
N VAL A 153 0.89 3.66 -8.26
CA VAL A 153 1.69 2.50 -7.85
C VAL A 153 2.64 2.15 -8.99
N TYR A 154 3.91 1.93 -8.66
CA TYR A 154 4.96 1.63 -9.62
C TYR A 154 5.65 0.30 -9.28
N GLU A 155 6.01 -0.46 -10.30
CA GLU A 155 6.83 -1.66 -10.19
C GLU A 155 8.25 -1.42 -10.69
N SER A 156 9.23 -2.02 -10.03
CA SER A 156 10.62 -2.07 -10.48
C SER A 156 11.24 -3.43 -10.20
N GLY A 157 11.77 -4.08 -11.24
CA GLY A 157 12.57 -5.30 -11.13
C GLY A 157 14.08 -5.04 -11.02
N ASP A 158 14.50 -3.78 -11.15
CA ASP A 158 15.90 -3.36 -11.26
C ASP A 158 16.31 -2.38 -10.14
N LYS A 159 15.62 -2.45 -8.98
CA LYS A 159 15.89 -1.64 -7.78
C LYS A 159 15.85 -0.14 -8.06
N GLY A 160 14.86 0.29 -8.83
CA GLY A 160 14.57 1.67 -9.14
C GLY A 160 15.48 2.27 -10.23
N ASP A 161 16.18 1.44 -11.02
CA ASP A 161 16.82 1.94 -12.23
C ASP A 161 15.75 2.41 -13.24
N SER A 162 14.64 1.66 -13.33
CA SER A 162 13.42 2.04 -14.04
C SER A 162 12.16 1.71 -13.22
N TRP A 163 11.11 2.50 -13.43
CA TRP A 163 9.81 2.31 -12.80
C TRP A 163 8.73 2.25 -13.88
N THR A 164 7.82 1.28 -13.75
CA THR A 164 6.64 1.16 -14.62
C THR A 164 5.39 1.38 -13.78
N GLU A 165 4.51 2.30 -14.17
CA GLU A 165 3.24 2.48 -13.47
C GLU A 165 2.37 1.21 -13.63
N ALA A 166 1.88 0.68 -12.52
CA ALA A 166 1.12 -0.56 -12.41
C ALA A 166 -0.35 -0.36 -12.81
N LEU A 167 -0.59 0.16 -14.03
CA LEU A 167 -1.92 0.53 -14.54
C LEU A 167 -2.88 -0.66 -14.69
N GLY A 168 -2.35 -1.87 -14.83
CA GLY A 168 -3.16 -3.09 -14.95
C GLY A 168 -3.54 -3.73 -13.62
N THR A 169 -3.07 -3.20 -12.49
CA THR A 169 -3.30 -3.79 -11.16
C THR A 169 -3.71 -2.74 -10.13
N LEU A 170 -2.74 -2.02 -9.54
CA LEU A 170 -2.94 -1.25 -8.31
C LEU A 170 -2.91 0.27 -8.52
N SER A 171 -2.31 0.75 -9.62
CA SER A 171 -2.20 2.19 -9.81
C SER A 171 -3.57 2.80 -10.06
N ARG A 172 -3.85 3.94 -9.42
CA ARG A 172 -5.09 4.72 -9.58
C ARG A 172 -6.35 4.05 -9.03
N VAL A 173 -6.21 2.92 -8.33
CA VAL A 173 -7.32 2.27 -7.62
C VAL A 173 -7.79 3.13 -6.45
N TRP A 174 -6.86 3.60 -5.62
CA TRP A 174 -7.16 4.44 -4.49
C TRP A 174 -6.97 5.91 -4.86
N GLY A 175 -7.92 6.77 -4.50
CA GLY A 175 -7.80 8.20 -4.73
C GLY A 175 -8.98 8.98 -4.18
N ASN A 176 -8.76 10.29 -4.07
CA ASN A 176 -9.76 11.26 -3.68
C ASN A 176 -10.30 11.99 -4.91
N LYS A 177 -11.44 12.67 -4.79
CA LYS A 177 -11.97 13.44 -5.91
C LYS A 177 -11.05 14.63 -6.19
N GLN A 178 -10.79 14.86 -7.48
CA GLN A 178 -9.94 15.95 -7.93
C GLN A 178 -10.48 17.30 -7.42
N GLY A 179 -9.62 18.10 -6.77
CA GLY A 179 -9.98 19.41 -6.22
C GLY A 179 -10.35 19.40 -4.73
N GLU A 180 -10.49 18.23 -4.10
CA GLU A 180 -10.50 18.13 -2.65
C GLU A 180 -9.05 18.43 -2.19
N GLY A 181 -8.83 19.52 -1.43
CA GLY A 181 -7.51 19.94 -0.92
C GLY A 181 -6.92 19.00 0.13
N VAL A 182 -7.01 17.70 -0.14
CA VAL A 182 -6.62 16.61 0.74
C VAL A 182 -5.10 16.51 0.72
N LYS A 183 -4.52 16.50 1.92
CA LYS A 183 -3.08 16.35 2.09
C LYS A 183 -2.63 14.96 1.68
N HIS A 184 -1.50 14.89 1.01
CA HIS A 184 -0.80 13.63 0.82
C HIS A 184 -0.35 13.10 2.19
N VAL A 185 -0.51 11.79 2.39
CA VAL A 185 -0.10 11.11 3.63
C VAL A 185 0.48 9.74 3.34
N GLY A 186 1.50 9.36 4.12
CA GLY A 186 2.10 8.03 4.08
C GLY A 186 1.11 6.92 4.42
N SER A 187 1.24 5.78 3.73
CA SER A 187 0.43 4.58 3.95
C SER A 187 1.18 3.53 4.75
N GLY A 188 0.49 2.79 5.61
CA GLY A 188 0.99 1.52 6.09
C GLY A 188 0.92 0.52 4.93
N PHE A 189 2.05 0.08 4.41
CA PHE A 189 2.10 -0.84 3.27
C PHE A 189 3.10 -1.96 3.56
N ILE A 190 2.60 -3.19 3.64
CA ILE A 190 3.43 -4.36 3.94
C ILE A 190 3.06 -5.54 3.04
N THR A 191 4.03 -6.44 2.88
CA THR A 191 3.76 -7.81 2.41
C THR A 191 3.82 -8.78 3.58
N ALA A 192 2.88 -9.72 3.61
CA ALA A 192 2.75 -10.70 4.68
C ALA A 192 2.35 -12.08 4.13
N THR A 193 2.84 -13.14 4.75
CA THR A 193 2.40 -14.52 4.48
C THR A 193 1.52 -14.96 5.64
N ILE A 194 0.21 -14.81 5.45
CA ILE A 194 -0.82 -15.02 6.47
C ILE A 194 -1.24 -16.49 6.47
N ASP A 195 -1.42 -17.08 7.65
CA ASP A 195 -1.90 -18.45 7.78
C ASP A 195 -3.30 -18.60 7.18
N GLY A 196 -3.50 -19.70 6.45
CA GLY A 196 -4.68 -19.95 5.64
C GLY A 196 -4.54 -19.55 4.17
N ALA A 197 -3.47 -18.85 3.76
CA ALA A 197 -3.28 -18.39 2.37
C ALA A 197 -2.51 -19.36 1.45
N ASP A 198 -2.40 -20.66 1.75
CA ASP A 198 -1.50 -21.60 1.03
C ASP A 198 -0.04 -21.11 0.92
N ASN A 199 0.44 -20.37 1.92
CA ASN A 199 1.74 -19.67 1.88
C ASN A 199 1.89 -18.62 0.76
N ARG A 200 0.79 -18.16 0.16
CA ARG A 200 0.80 -17.02 -0.76
C ARG A 200 1.05 -15.74 0.04
N SER A 201 1.99 -14.93 -0.43
CA SER A 201 2.22 -13.60 0.11
C SER A 201 1.10 -12.67 -0.35
N MET A 202 0.63 -11.81 0.55
CA MET A 202 -0.42 -10.82 0.31
C MET A 202 0.11 -9.42 0.61
N MET A 203 -0.50 -8.42 0.02
CA MET A 203 -0.29 -7.02 0.33
C MET A 203 -1.40 -6.51 1.24
N LEU A 204 -1.01 -5.84 2.33
CA LEU A 204 -1.92 -5.12 3.21
C LEU A 204 -1.60 -3.63 3.15
N VAL A 205 -2.62 -2.81 2.97
CA VAL A 205 -2.48 -1.35 2.83
C VAL A 205 -3.43 -0.64 3.79
N THR A 206 -2.96 0.38 4.51
CA THR A 206 -3.82 1.33 5.23
C THR A 206 -3.86 2.67 4.54
N LEU A 207 -5.08 3.16 4.28
CA LEU A 207 -5.32 4.41 3.56
C LEU A 207 -6.50 5.17 4.19
N PRO A 208 -6.40 6.50 4.32
CA PRO A 208 -7.55 7.31 4.73
C PRO A 208 -8.62 7.33 3.65
N VAL A 209 -9.86 7.18 4.07
CA VAL A 209 -11.08 7.34 3.29
C VAL A 209 -11.80 8.56 3.85
N TYR A 210 -12.03 9.55 2.99
CA TYR A 210 -12.59 10.83 3.41
C TYR A 210 -14.11 10.78 3.37
N VAL A 211 -14.72 10.91 4.55
CA VAL A 211 -16.18 10.95 4.69
C VAL A 211 -16.62 12.40 4.54
N LYS A 212 -17.48 12.67 3.56
CA LYS A 212 -18.06 14.00 3.39
C LYS A 212 -18.94 14.31 4.59
N LYS A 213 -18.72 15.47 5.20
CA LYS A 213 -19.69 16.08 6.13
C LYS A 213 -20.72 16.88 5.33
N ASP A 214 -21.97 16.85 5.77
CA ASP A 214 -23.10 17.58 5.16
C ASP A 214 -23.07 19.11 5.37
N VAL A 215 -22.00 19.65 5.98
CA VAL A 215 -21.90 21.08 6.34
C VAL A 215 -20.82 21.77 5.51
N ASP A 216 -21.22 22.80 4.77
CA ASP A 216 -20.31 23.66 4.02
C ASP A 216 -19.27 24.33 4.93
N GLY A 217 -17.99 24.10 4.66
CA GLY A 217 -16.86 24.79 5.31
C GLY A 217 -15.98 23.93 6.22
N ASP A 218 -16.38 22.71 6.56
CA ASP A 218 -15.56 21.77 7.33
C ASP A 218 -14.68 20.91 6.41
N ASN A 219 -13.40 20.74 6.77
CA ASN A 219 -12.57 19.74 6.11
C ASN A 219 -13.15 18.34 6.37
N PRO A 220 -13.25 17.46 5.35
CA PRO A 220 -13.76 16.11 5.54
C PRO A 220 -12.85 15.35 6.52
N LYS A 221 -13.45 14.69 7.50
CA LYS A 221 -12.72 13.81 8.42
C LYS A 221 -12.37 12.52 7.67
N SER A 222 -11.21 11.98 8.00
CA SER A 222 -10.69 10.76 7.39
C SER A 222 -10.80 9.57 8.31
N GLU A 223 -11.42 8.50 7.81
CA GLU A 223 -11.42 7.18 8.44
C GLU A 223 -10.30 6.34 7.85
N LEU A 224 -9.47 5.72 8.67
CA LEU A 224 -8.39 4.86 8.19
C LEU A 224 -8.95 3.48 7.88
N HIS A 225 -8.85 3.04 6.63
CA HIS A 225 -9.29 1.71 6.19
C HIS A 225 -8.12 0.76 5.99
N LEU A 226 -8.35 -0.53 6.22
CA LEU A 226 -7.42 -1.61 5.87
C LEU A 226 -7.88 -2.29 4.57
N TRP A 227 -6.98 -2.40 3.61
CA TRP A 227 -7.20 -3.06 2.32
C TRP A 227 -6.33 -4.30 2.19
N LEU A 228 -6.88 -5.33 1.56
CA LEU A 228 -6.18 -6.58 1.23
C LEU A 228 -6.09 -6.74 -0.29
N THR A 229 -4.93 -7.13 -0.80
CA THR A 229 -4.77 -7.48 -2.22
C THR A 229 -3.71 -8.55 -2.47
N ASP A 230 -3.96 -9.40 -3.47
CA ASP A 230 -3.00 -10.35 -4.04
C ASP A 230 -2.41 -9.85 -5.38
N ASN A 231 -2.46 -8.53 -5.63
CA ASN A 231 -2.15 -7.87 -6.90
C ASN A 231 -3.16 -8.15 -8.05
N THR A 232 -4.27 -8.81 -7.76
CA THR A 232 -5.38 -9.05 -8.70
C THR A 232 -6.70 -8.62 -8.06
N HIS A 233 -7.07 -9.26 -6.96
CA HIS A 233 -8.23 -8.96 -6.15
C HIS A 233 -7.91 -7.85 -5.15
N ILE A 234 -8.87 -6.99 -4.86
CA ILE A 234 -8.74 -5.89 -3.90
C ILE A 234 -10.02 -5.85 -3.06
N VAL A 235 -9.87 -5.95 -1.74
CA VAL A 235 -11.00 -5.97 -0.81
C VAL A 235 -10.77 -4.96 0.31
N ASP A 236 -11.78 -4.13 0.58
CA ASP A 236 -11.83 -3.30 1.78
C ASP A 236 -12.21 -4.17 2.98
N ILE A 237 -11.29 -4.33 3.93
CA ILE A 237 -11.54 -5.07 5.18
C ILE A 237 -12.37 -4.20 6.16
N GLY A 238 -12.32 -2.88 5.96
CA GLY A 238 -13.09 -1.87 6.68
C GLY A 238 -12.21 -0.91 7.50
N SER A 239 -12.91 0.02 8.16
CA SER A 239 -12.34 1.04 9.03
C SER A 239 -11.62 0.42 10.25
N ILE A 240 -10.46 1.00 10.58
CA ILE A 240 -9.59 0.62 11.70
C ILE A 240 -9.28 1.79 12.65
N SER A 241 -9.67 3.01 12.28
CA SER A 241 -9.59 4.17 13.16
C SER A 241 -10.76 4.20 14.15
N GLY A 242 -10.56 4.86 15.29
CA GLY A 242 -11.64 5.11 16.24
C GLY A 242 -12.72 6.04 15.67
N GLU A 243 -13.94 5.90 16.15
CA GLU A 243 -15.05 6.77 15.76
C GLU A 243 -14.72 8.25 16.03
N GLY A 244 -14.85 9.08 15.00
CA GLY A 244 -14.59 10.52 15.08
C GLY A 244 -13.12 10.94 15.04
N ASP A 245 -12.16 10.00 14.97
CA ASP A 245 -10.77 10.29 14.68
C ASP A 245 -10.64 10.87 13.25
N ASP A 246 -9.74 11.83 13.06
CA ASP A 246 -9.30 12.29 11.74
C ASP A 246 -7.91 11.72 11.46
N ALA A 247 -7.85 10.61 10.73
CA ALA A 247 -6.68 9.76 10.61
C ALA A 247 -5.79 10.10 9.40
N ALA A 248 -4.49 10.32 9.64
CA ALA A 248 -3.54 10.74 8.61
C ALA A 248 -2.54 9.62 8.24
N ALA A 249 -1.25 9.85 8.45
CA ALA A 249 -0.22 8.87 8.12
C ALA A 249 -0.34 7.63 9.00
N SER A 250 0.01 6.47 8.44
CA SER A 250 -0.10 5.18 9.14
C SER A 250 1.07 4.25 8.86
N SER A 251 1.24 3.25 9.72
CA SER A 251 2.20 2.16 9.58
C SER A 251 1.56 0.84 10.02
N LEU A 252 1.90 -0.24 9.33
CA LEU A 252 1.44 -1.59 9.62
C LEU A 252 2.58 -2.46 10.10
N LEU A 253 2.28 -3.32 11.07
CA LEU A 253 3.16 -4.38 11.53
C LEU A 253 2.39 -5.70 11.57
N TYR A 254 2.78 -6.64 10.73
CA TYR A 254 2.39 -8.04 10.87
C TYR A 254 3.53 -8.82 11.51
N LYS A 255 3.20 -9.58 12.55
CA LYS A 255 4.14 -10.39 13.31
C LYS A 255 3.62 -11.81 13.40
N ARG A 256 4.46 -12.76 13.05
CA ARG A 256 4.23 -14.19 13.23
C ARG A 256 5.23 -14.76 14.21
N SER A 257 4.75 -15.38 15.28
CA SER A 257 5.59 -16.05 16.28
C SER A 257 5.48 -17.56 16.11
N THR A 258 6.56 -18.20 15.67
CA THR A 258 6.74 -19.65 15.77
C THR A 258 7.30 -19.97 17.15
N SER A 259 6.44 -20.33 18.09
CA SER A 259 6.89 -20.80 19.41
C SER A 259 7.65 -22.11 19.22
N GLY A 260 8.91 -22.18 19.67
CA GLY A 260 9.76 -23.36 19.54
C GLY A 260 9.16 -24.62 20.20
N THR A 261 9.33 -25.76 19.52
CA THR A 261 9.12 -27.15 19.97
C THR A 261 7.96 -27.40 20.95
N GLY A 262 6.80 -27.75 20.38
CA GLY A 262 5.68 -28.37 21.09
C GLY A 262 4.34 -27.73 20.72
N ASN A 263 3.49 -28.47 20.00
CA ASN A 263 2.10 -28.20 19.60
C ASN A 263 1.42 -26.97 20.27
N LYS A 264 1.81 -25.76 19.85
CA LYS A 264 1.12 -24.52 20.19
C LYS A 264 1.05 -23.69 18.91
N GLU A 265 -0.16 -23.22 18.62
CA GLU A 265 -0.55 -22.52 17.41
C GLU A 265 0.42 -21.37 17.07
N ASN A 266 0.65 -21.15 15.77
CA ASN A 266 1.34 -19.96 15.30
C ASN A 266 0.54 -18.73 15.78
N LYS A 267 1.16 -17.87 16.58
CA LYS A 267 0.50 -16.63 16.99
C LYS A 267 0.80 -15.56 15.95
N GLU A 268 -0.24 -15.14 15.25
CA GLU A 268 -0.22 -14.01 14.32
C GLU A 268 -0.82 -12.78 14.98
N GLU A 269 -0.16 -11.63 14.80
CA GLU A 269 -0.60 -10.34 15.32
C GLU A 269 -0.48 -9.30 14.20
N LEU A 270 -1.55 -8.56 13.95
CA LEU A 270 -1.56 -7.41 13.05
C LEU A 270 -1.80 -6.15 13.90
N ILE A 271 -0.94 -5.15 13.74
CA ILE A 271 -0.97 -3.91 14.51
C ILE A 271 -0.88 -2.74 13.53
N ALA A 272 -1.73 -1.74 13.73
CA ALA A 272 -1.61 -0.44 13.07
C ALA A 272 -1.14 0.61 14.07
N LEU A 273 -0.29 1.51 13.60
CA LEU A 273 0.07 2.76 14.27
C LEU A 273 -0.34 3.90 13.33
N TYR A 274 -1.16 4.84 13.79
CA TYR A 274 -1.63 5.94 12.95
C TYR A 274 -1.66 7.28 13.68
N GLU A 275 -1.47 8.34 12.90
CA GLU A 275 -1.64 9.72 13.33
C GLU A 275 -3.12 10.08 13.37
N LYS A 276 -3.53 10.82 14.40
CA LYS A 276 -4.85 11.42 14.46
C LYS A 276 -4.81 12.88 14.85
N LYS A 277 -5.77 13.64 14.33
CA LYS A 277 -5.96 15.04 14.71
C LYS A 277 -7.24 15.22 15.51
N ALA A 278 -7.14 15.90 16.65
CA ALA A 278 -8.31 16.35 17.40
C ALA A 278 -8.81 17.69 16.84
N GLU A 279 -10.12 17.89 16.90
CA GLU A 279 -10.78 19.10 16.40
C GLU A 279 -10.33 20.32 17.20
N GLY A 280 -9.82 21.35 16.52
CA GLY A 280 -9.30 22.57 17.16
C GLY A 280 -7.88 22.46 17.75
N GLU A 281 -7.24 21.28 17.67
CA GLU A 281 -5.84 21.11 18.11
C GLU A 281 -4.84 21.22 16.96
N ASN A 282 -3.69 21.84 17.26
CA ASN A 282 -2.56 21.91 16.32
C ASN A 282 -1.60 20.71 16.45
N SER A 283 -1.73 19.92 17.52
CA SER A 283 -0.93 18.72 17.78
C SER A 283 -1.55 17.48 17.13
N LEU A 284 -0.69 16.62 16.58
CA LEU A 284 -1.06 15.28 16.16
C LEU A 284 -0.90 14.30 17.34
N GLY A 285 -1.91 13.47 17.56
CA GLY A 285 -1.83 12.30 18.44
C GLY A 285 -1.39 11.07 17.66
N MET A 286 -0.90 10.05 18.38
CA MET A 286 -0.56 8.74 17.80
C MET A 286 -1.37 7.65 18.49
N VAL A 287 -1.98 6.76 17.71
CA VAL A 287 -2.77 5.63 18.21
C VAL A 287 -2.19 4.32 17.71
N SER A 288 -2.01 3.36 18.62
CA SER A 288 -1.67 1.98 18.29
C SER A 288 -2.88 1.09 18.51
N VAL A 289 -3.26 0.30 17.50
CA VAL A 289 -4.44 -0.57 17.54
C VAL A 289 -4.05 -2.01 17.16
N SER A 290 -4.52 -2.97 17.96
CA SER A 290 -4.45 -4.40 17.62
C SER A 290 -5.60 -4.75 16.68
N LEU A 291 -5.28 -5.21 15.48
CA LEU A 291 -6.23 -5.50 14.41
C LEU A 291 -6.65 -6.97 14.40
N THR A 292 -7.00 -7.52 15.57
CA THR A 292 -7.33 -8.94 15.72
C THR A 292 -8.57 -9.33 14.92
N GLU A 293 -9.63 -8.52 15.00
CA GLU A 293 -10.87 -8.80 14.26
C GLU A 293 -10.68 -8.67 12.75
N GLN A 294 -9.92 -7.66 12.31
CA GLN A 294 -9.61 -7.43 10.91
C GLN A 294 -8.72 -8.54 10.35
N LEU A 295 -7.76 -9.05 11.13
CA LEU A 295 -6.94 -10.20 10.74
C LEU A 295 -7.80 -11.46 10.53
N GLU A 296 -8.80 -11.70 11.38
CA GLU A 296 -9.75 -12.80 11.18
C GLU A 296 -10.64 -12.59 9.95
N ARG A 297 -11.03 -11.35 9.63
CA ARG A 297 -11.72 -11.04 8.37
C ARG A 297 -10.82 -11.30 7.16
N VAL A 298 -9.56 -10.89 7.20
CA VAL A 298 -8.56 -11.18 6.16
C VAL A 298 -8.47 -12.68 5.90
N LYS A 299 -8.37 -13.51 6.95
CA LYS A 299 -8.34 -14.98 6.79
C LYS A 299 -9.61 -15.53 6.12
N LYS A 300 -10.79 -15.00 6.45
CA LYS A 300 -12.06 -15.39 5.80
C LYS A 300 -12.09 -15.02 4.32
N VAL A 301 -11.59 -13.84 3.96
CA VAL A 301 -11.49 -13.41 2.55
C VAL A 301 -10.55 -14.36 1.79
N LEU A 302 -9.39 -14.67 2.36
CA LEU A 302 -8.41 -15.58 1.75
C LEU A 302 -8.96 -16.99 1.54
N ALA A 303 -9.69 -17.53 2.54
CA ALA A 303 -10.37 -18.80 2.40
C ALA A 303 -11.46 -18.76 1.32
N THR A 304 -12.16 -17.63 1.19
CA THR A 304 -13.18 -17.45 0.15
C THR A 304 -12.53 -17.47 -1.23
N TRP A 305 -11.46 -16.70 -1.45
CA TRP A 305 -10.73 -16.70 -2.73
C TRP A 305 -10.26 -18.10 -3.14
N GLN A 306 -9.77 -18.90 -2.20
CA GLN A 306 -9.37 -20.29 -2.45
C GLN A 306 -10.53 -21.18 -2.90
N GLU A 307 -11.70 -21.05 -2.28
CA GLU A 307 -12.86 -21.85 -2.64
C GLU A 307 -13.45 -21.42 -3.99
N VAL A 308 -13.40 -20.12 -4.30
CA VAL A 308 -13.76 -19.62 -5.64
C VAL A 308 -12.78 -20.14 -6.68
N ASP A 309 -11.47 -20.09 -6.41
CA ASP A 309 -10.44 -20.62 -7.31
C ASP A 309 -10.68 -22.10 -7.66
N LYS A 310 -10.99 -22.92 -6.64
CA LYS A 310 -11.36 -24.33 -6.84
C LYS A 310 -12.64 -24.49 -7.63
N SER A 311 -13.66 -23.67 -7.36
CA SER A 311 -14.94 -23.74 -8.03
C SER A 311 -14.80 -23.44 -9.52
N VAL A 312 -14.03 -22.40 -9.88
CA VAL A 312 -13.72 -22.05 -11.28
C VAL A 312 -12.93 -23.17 -11.97
N SER A 313 -11.94 -23.73 -11.28
CA SER A 313 -11.18 -24.89 -11.77
C SER A 313 -12.07 -26.10 -12.06
N GLN A 314 -13.00 -26.44 -11.16
CA GLN A 314 -13.95 -27.54 -11.33
C GLN A 314 -14.96 -27.30 -12.47
N LEU A 315 -15.40 -26.05 -12.67
CA LEU A 315 -16.25 -25.68 -13.80
C LEU A 315 -15.53 -25.93 -15.13
N CYS A 316 -14.25 -25.54 -15.25
CA CYS A 316 -13.44 -25.82 -16.43
C CYS A 316 -13.35 -27.33 -16.72
N VAL A 317 -13.05 -28.14 -15.68
CA VAL A 317 -12.95 -29.59 -15.81
C VAL A 317 -14.26 -30.19 -16.33
N SER A 318 -15.38 -29.76 -15.76
CA SER A 318 -16.72 -30.26 -16.12
C SER A 318 -17.08 -29.91 -17.56
N LEU A 319 -16.80 -28.69 -18.01
CA LEU A 319 -17.06 -28.23 -19.38
C LEU A 319 -16.20 -28.96 -20.43
N LEU A 320 -14.93 -29.23 -20.12
CA LEU A 320 -14.07 -30.01 -21.02
C LEU A 320 -14.48 -31.48 -21.09
N ALA A 321 -14.89 -32.07 -19.96
CA ALA A 321 -15.38 -33.44 -19.91
C ALA A 321 -16.63 -33.63 -20.78
N GLN A 322 -17.57 -32.67 -20.78
CA GLN A 322 -18.74 -32.68 -21.67
C GLN A 322 -18.37 -32.65 -23.16
N LYS A 323 -17.22 -32.07 -23.51
CA LYS A 323 -16.69 -32.02 -24.89
C LYS A 323 -15.79 -33.21 -25.25
N GLY A 324 -15.60 -34.17 -24.33
CA GLY A 324 -14.74 -35.34 -24.54
C GLY A 324 -13.23 -35.03 -24.58
N ILE A 325 -12.81 -33.88 -24.03
CA ILE A 325 -11.41 -33.42 -24.04
C ILE A 325 -10.75 -33.78 -22.70
N SER A 326 -9.50 -34.29 -22.75
CA SER A 326 -8.73 -34.62 -21.54
C SER A 326 -8.31 -33.36 -20.75
N THR A 327 -8.41 -33.42 -19.43
CA THR A 327 -8.42 -32.27 -18.51
C THR A 327 -7.11 -32.03 -17.75
N ASN A 328 -6.10 -32.89 -17.92
CA ASN A 328 -5.07 -33.12 -16.90
C ASN A 328 -4.12 -31.94 -16.60
N THR A 329 -4.16 -30.83 -17.34
CA THR A 329 -3.27 -29.68 -17.06
C THR A 329 -3.81 -28.30 -17.46
N VAL A 330 -4.93 -28.22 -18.17
CA VAL A 330 -5.48 -26.95 -18.66
C VAL A 330 -6.33 -26.25 -17.60
N CYS A 331 -7.08 -27.03 -16.80
CA CYS A 331 -8.02 -26.50 -15.82
C CYS A 331 -7.47 -26.35 -14.41
N SER A 332 -6.14 -26.31 -14.23
CA SER A 332 -5.58 -26.09 -12.89
C SER A 332 -5.91 -24.67 -12.42
N ALA A 333 -6.20 -24.52 -11.12
CA ALA A 333 -6.68 -23.25 -10.57
C ALA A 333 -5.71 -22.10 -10.86
N ASP A 334 -4.41 -22.33 -10.62
CA ASP A 334 -3.32 -21.41 -10.90
C ASP A 334 -3.23 -20.92 -12.35
N LYS A 335 -3.78 -21.67 -13.31
CA LYS A 335 -3.77 -21.29 -14.73
C LYS A 335 -5.04 -20.57 -15.15
N ILE A 336 -6.19 -21.06 -14.71
CA ILE A 336 -7.49 -20.53 -15.13
C ILE A 336 -7.84 -19.24 -14.38
N THR A 337 -7.42 -19.11 -13.13
CA THR A 337 -7.74 -17.93 -12.30
C THR A 337 -6.66 -16.86 -12.35
N ASN A 338 -5.60 -17.08 -13.12
CA ASN A 338 -4.57 -16.06 -13.31
C ASN A 338 -5.14 -14.83 -14.04
N GLY A 339 -5.18 -13.70 -13.34
CA GLY A 339 -5.75 -12.45 -13.84
C GLY A 339 -7.29 -12.42 -13.84
N LEU A 340 -7.96 -13.40 -13.23
CA LEU A 340 -9.39 -13.32 -12.96
C LEU A 340 -9.60 -12.35 -11.79
N VAL A 341 -10.31 -11.24 -12.01
CA VAL A 341 -10.46 -10.16 -11.00
C VAL A 341 -11.78 -10.24 -10.24
N GLY A 342 -12.80 -10.84 -10.84
CA GLY A 342 -14.12 -10.98 -10.23
C GLY A 342 -14.92 -12.07 -10.94
N PHE A 343 -15.90 -12.63 -10.23
CA PHE A 343 -16.73 -13.72 -10.73
C PHE A 343 -18.16 -13.55 -10.20
N LEU A 344 -19.12 -13.33 -11.10
CA LEU A 344 -20.55 -13.28 -10.77
C LEU A 344 -21.20 -14.62 -11.11
N SER A 345 -21.77 -15.29 -10.11
CA SER A 345 -22.37 -16.62 -10.26
C SER A 345 -23.72 -16.68 -9.53
N SER A 346 -23.94 -17.68 -8.68
CA SER A 346 -25.23 -17.93 -8.04
C SER A 346 -25.58 -16.96 -6.90
N ASN A 347 -24.64 -16.13 -6.44
CA ASN A 347 -24.82 -15.30 -5.25
C ASN A 347 -25.60 -14.00 -5.51
N PHE A 348 -26.90 -14.13 -5.76
CA PHE A 348 -27.83 -13.00 -5.96
C PHE A 348 -28.86 -12.90 -4.83
N SER A 349 -28.97 -11.71 -4.23
CA SER A 349 -29.96 -11.39 -3.18
C SER A 349 -30.28 -9.89 -3.18
N ASP A 350 -31.54 -9.51 -2.98
CA ASP A 350 -31.95 -8.10 -2.77
C ASP A 350 -31.39 -7.13 -3.81
N ASN A 351 -31.53 -7.47 -5.11
CA ASN A 351 -30.98 -6.72 -6.25
C ASN A 351 -29.45 -6.56 -6.27
N THR A 352 -28.73 -7.28 -5.41
CA THR A 352 -27.27 -7.30 -5.36
C THR A 352 -26.79 -8.64 -5.89
N TRP A 353 -26.03 -8.61 -6.98
CA TRP A 353 -25.32 -9.76 -7.52
C TRP A 353 -23.89 -9.70 -7.02
N ARG A 354 -23.61 -10.53 -6.02
CA ARG A 354 -22.35 -10.46 -5.29
C ARG A 354 -21.21 -11.05 -6.11
N ASP A 355 -20.07 -10.37 -6.07
CA ASP A 355 -18.82 -10.92 -6.56
C ASP A 355 -18.34 -12.01 -5.62
N GLU A 356 -18.11 -13.21 -6.16
CA GLU A 356 -17.66 -14.36 -5.39
C GLU A 356 -16.26 -14.10 -4.79
N TYR A 357 -15.43 -13.26 -5.42
CA TYR A 357 -14.14 -12.82 -4.87
C TYR A 357 -14.26 -11.65 -3.87
N LEU A 358 -15.49 -11.20 -3.54
CA LEU A 358 -15.77 -10.14 -2.57
C LEU A 358 -15.20 -8.77 -2.95
N GLY A 359 -14.85 -8.55 -4.21
CA GLY A 359 -14.30 -7.29 -4.70
C GLY A 359 -15.41 -6.25 -4.87
N VAL A 360 -16.12 -6.30 -5.99
CA VAL A 360 -17.15 -5.31 -6.33
C VAL A 360 -18.43 -6.03 -6.71
N ASP A 361 -19.53 -5.74 -6.02
CA ASP A 361 -20.83 -6.32 -6.37
C ASP A 361 -21.45 -5.60 -7.58
N ALA A 362 -22.23 -6.34 -8.37
CA ALA A 362 -23.09 -5.74 -9.40
C ALA A 362 -24.48 -5.45 -8.85
N THR A 363 -25.08 -4.34 -9.28
CA THR A 363 -26.42 -3.91 -8.86
C THR A 363 -27.43 -4.14 -9.98
N VAL A 364 -28.57 -4.73 -9.65
CA VAL A 364 -29.71 -4.90 -10.56
C VAL A 364 -30.71 -3.76 -10.33
N LYS A 365 -31.19 -3.13 -11.40
CA LYS A 365 -32.13 -2.01 -11.28
C LYS A 365 -33.47 -2.44 -10.65
N SER A 366 -33.98 -1.64 -9.73
CA SER A 366 -35.25 -1.86 -9.06
C SER A 366 -36.44 -1.79 -10.05
N GLY A 367 -37.48 -2.59 -9.79
CA GLY A 367 -38.67 -2.68 -10.66
C GLY A 367 -38.51 -3.59 -11.89
N ALA A 368 -37.36 -4.24 -12.02
CA ALA A 368 -37.02 -5.11 -13.13
C ALA A 368 -37.11 -6.58 -12.65
N GLY A 369 -37.67 -7.48 -13.47
CA GLY A 369 -37.80 -8.89 -13.06
C GLY A 369 -36.43 -9.57 -13.07
N ALA A 370 -35.90 -9.91 -11.90
CA ALA A 370 -34.63 -10.61 -11.76
C ALA A 370 -34.82 -11.85 -10.87
N GLU A 371 -34.60 -13.03 -11.45
CA GLU A 371 -34.78 -14.31 -10.79
C GLU A 371 -33.43 -14.99 -10.66
N LYS A 372 -33.05 -15.36 -9.43
CA LYS A 372 -31.84 -16.16 -9.17
C LYS A 372 -31.95 -17.52 -9.85
N THR A 373 -30.85 -17.96 -10.44
CA THR A 373 -30.69 -19.31 -11.01
C THR A 373 -29.52 -20.03 -10.32
N SER A 374 -29.23 -21.26 -10.76
CA SER A 374 -28.12 -22.07 -10.23
C SER A 374 -26.74 -21.44 -10.45
N ASP A 375 -26.58 -20.63 -11.48
CA ASP A 375 -25.31 -20.20 -12.04
C ASP A 375 -25.34 -18.73 -12.49
N GLY A 376 -26.36 -17.97 -12.07
CA GLY A 376 -26.50 -16.56 -12.41
C GLY A 376 -27.89 -15.99 -12.14
N VAL A 377 -28.28 -15.02 -12.95
CA VAL A 377 -29.56 -14.30 -12.83
C VAL A 377 -30.28 -14.26 -14.18
N THR A 378 -31.56 -14.59 -14.19
CA THR A 378 -32.45 -14.41 -15.35
C THR A 378 -33.10 -13.03 -15.27
N PHE A 379 -32.96 -12.23 -16.32
CA PHE A 379 -33.55 -10.91 -16.43
C PHE A 379 -34.82 -10.90 -17.29
N ARG A 380 -35.84 -10.16 -16.86
CA ARG A 380 -37.08 -9.87 -17.61
C ARG A 380 -37.25 -8.35 -17.70
N GLY A 381 -36.80 -7.77 -18.81
CA GLY A 381 -36.80 -6.32 -19.03
C GLY A 381 -35.77 -5.57 -18.18
N ALA A 382 -34.74 -6.26 -17.71
CA ALA A 382 -33.76 -5.82 -16.72
C ALA A 382 -32.32 -6.10 -17.16
N GLY A 383 -31.35 -5.57 -16.42
CA GLY A 383 -29.93 -5.94 -16.50
C GLY A 383 -29.22 -5.64 -15.18
N ALA A 384 -27.95 -6.03 -15.08
CA ALA A 384 -27.07 -5.70 -13.96
C ALA A 384 -26.01 -4.67 -14.38
N GLU A 385 -25.63 -3.79 -13.45
CA GLU A 385 -24.54 -2.83 -13.59
C GLU A 385 -23.43 -3.23 -12.65
N TRP A 386 -22.26 -3.55 -13.21
CA TRP A 386 -21.04 -3.82 -12.44
C TRP A 386 -20.15 -2.59 -12.51
N PRO A 387 -20.05 -1.78 -11.43
CA PRO A 387 -19.42 -0.47 -11.51
C PRO A 387 -17.92 -0.53 -11.78
N VAL A 388 -17.46 0.46 -12.57
CA VAL A 388 -16.06 0.81 -12.82
C VAL A 388 -15.91 2.32 -12.57
N GLY A 389 -14.69 2.86 -12.69
CA GLY A 389 -14.37 4.28 -12.46
C GLY A 389 -14.65 5.24 -13.62
#